data_AF-F9WES2-F1
#
_entry.id   AF-F9WES2-F1
#
_cell.length_a   1.000
_cell.length_b   1.000
_cell.length_c   1.000
_cell.angle_alpha   90.00
_cell.angle_beta   90.00
_cell.angle_gamma   90.00
#
_symmetry.space_group_name_H-M   'P 1'
#
loop_
_entity.id
_entity.type
_entity.pdbx_description
1 polymer ?
#
loop_
_entity_poly.entity_id
_entity_poly.type
_entity_poly.pdbx_seq_one_letter_code
_entity_poly.pdbx_strand_id
1 'polypeptide(L)'
;MNAKGTEAINEKVREFLSKDAVEELRNLSDRTESRVRHGLLPRDYLQKEHKKDHQTANIAHEEEVNAYISVNRTWRENFFILRDFEYWRLRAEFYPYIRRSDEQNDNFFIRGIACHPRLSDYPMCRKPIQDYFVCRDKNKFLQLFNMCAPMKEQFCACINEVFVKNHERGDKKFNAQRDEYFEEQRGRRLSKMMAHAEESLEKRRKMQD
;
A
#
# COMPACT_ATOMS: atom_id res chain seq x y z
N MET A 1 -20.01 20.30 -45.05
CA MET A 1 -19.11 20.06 -43.90
C MET A 1 -18.10 21.20 -43.84
N ASN A 2 -18.05 21.98 -42.76
CA ASN A 2 -17.26 23.20 -42.66
C ASN A 2 -15.76 22.88 -42.46
N ALA A 3 -14.95 23.10 -43.50
CA ALA A 3 -13.51 22.86 -43.52
C ALA A 3 -12.74 23.52 -42.35
N LYS A 4 -13.18 24.72 -41.92
CA LYS A 4 -12.60 25.45 -40.78
C LYS A 4 -12.78 24.76 -39.42
N GLY A 5 -13.85 23.98 -39.23
CA GLY A 5 -14.09 23.25 -37.98
C GLY A 5 -13.16 22.05 -37.83
N THR A 6 -12.90 21.36 -38.95
CA THR A 6 -11.98 20.23 -39.03
C THR A 6 -10.50 20.63 -38.88
N GLU A 7 -10.09 21.79 -39.39
CA GLU A 7 -8.73 22.31 -39.16
C GLU A 7 -8.47 22.65 -37.69
N ALA A 8 -9.40 23.34 -37.03
CA ALA A 8 -9.29 23.66 -35.61
C ALA A 8 -9.30 22.41 -34.70
N ILE A 9 -10.02 21.36 -35.10
CA ILE A 9 -10.00 20.06 -34.40
C ILE A 9 -8.66 19.34 -34.64
N ASN A 10 -8.16 19.31 -35.88
CA ASN A 10 -6.88 18.68 -36.20
C ASN A 10 -5.69 19.40 -35.56
N GLU A 11 -5.77 20.71 -35.41
CA GLU A 11 -4.75 21.53 -34.74
C GLU A 11 -4.74 21.26 -33.23
N LYS A 12 -5.91 21.22 -32.58
CA LYS A 12 -6.03 20.77 -31.18
C LYS A 12 -5.56 19.34 -30.98
N VAL A 13 -5.89 18.41 -31.89
CA VAL A 13 -5.41 17.02 -31.83
C VAL A 13 -3.89 16.96 -31.96
N ARG A 14 -3.27 17.78 -32.82
CA ARG A 14 -1.81 17.89 -32.93
C ARG A 14 -1.16 18.51 -31.69
N GLU A 15 -1.82 19.47 -31.05
CA GLU A 15 -1.37 20.10 -29.81
C GLU A 15 -1.45 19.12 -28.63
N PHE A 16 -2.55 18.35 -28.51
CA PHE A 16 -2.70 17.26 -27.53
C PHE A 16 -1.74 16.08 -27.76
N LEU A 17 -1.37 15.82 -29.02
CA LEU A 17 -0.39 14.79 -29.40
C LEU A 17 1.04 15.34 -29.52
N SER A 18 1.25 16.62 -29.18
CA SER A 18 2.58 17.22 -29.18
C SER A 18 3.45 16.53 -28.14
N LYS A 19 4.75 16.45 -28.41
CA LYS A 19 5.72 15.82 -27.49
C LYS A 19 5.67 16.48 -26.12
N ASP A 20 5.51 17.81 -26.08
CA ASP A 20 5.45 18.61 -24.86
C ASP A 20 4.19 18.31 -24.06
N ALA A 21 3.02 18.20 -24.69
CA ALA A 21 1.78 17.81 -24.01
C ALA A 21 1.86 16.36 -23.46
N VAL A 22 2.48 15.44 -24.20
CA VAL A 22 2.71 14.06 -23.75
C VAL A 22 3.71 14.01 -22.59
N GLU A 23 4.71 14.90 -22.58
CA GLU A 23 5.72 15.02 -21.54
C GLU A 23 5.15 15.66 -20.27
N GLU A 24 4.30 16.68 -20.38
CA GLU A 24 3.52 17.23 -19.27
C GLU A 24 2.55 16.21 -18.66
N LEU A 25 1.86 15.41 -19.50
CA LEU A 25 0.97 14.33 -19.02
C LEU A 25 1.74 13.21 -18.33
N ARG A 26 2.98 12.93 -18.77
CA ARG A 26 3.90 12.02 -18.07
C ARG A 26 4.28 12.59 -16.71
N ASN A 27 4.66 13.86 -16.64
CA ASN A 27 5.08 14.54 -15.41
C ASN A 27 3.93 14.69 -14.41
N LEU A 28 2.69 14.94 -14.86
CA LEU A 28 1.49 14.94 -14.02
C LEU A 28 1.16 13.56 -13.43
N SER A 29 1.53 12.48 -14.13
CA SER A 29 1.33 11.10 -13.66
C SER A 29 2.46 10.60 -12.76
N ASP A 30 3.61 11.26 -12.80
CA ASP A 30 4.79 10.82 -12.10
C ASP A 30 4.71 11.18 -10.61
N ARG A 31 4.64 10.15 -9.76
CA ARG A 31 4.59 10.29 -8.30
C ARG A 31 5.88 9.82 -7.65
N THR A 32 6.97 9.70 -8.40
CA THR A 32 8.24 9.13 -7.93
C THR A 32 8.79 9.88 -6.72
N GLU A 33 8.87 11.21 -6.76
CA GLU A 33 9.37 12.01 -5.62
C GLU A 33 8.53 11.81 -4.34
N SER A 34 7.21 11.82 -4.48
CA SER A 34 6.29 11.58 -3.37
C SER A 34 6.51 10.17 -2.78
N ARG A 35 6.66 9.15 -3.64
CA ARG A 35 6.90 7.77 -3.22
C ARG A 35 8.25 7.60 -2.52
N VAL A 36 9.31 8.25 -3.00
CA VAL A 36 10.63 8.27 -2.33
C VAL A 36 10.53 8.93 -0.96
N ARG A 37 9.85 10.08 -0.87
CA ARG A 37 9.61 10.79 0.40
C ARG A 37 8.86 9.92 1.41
N HIS A 38 7.89 9.13 0.95
CA HIS A 38 7.12 8.20 1.77
C HIS A 38 7.79 6.82 1.95
N GLY A 39 9.03 6.64 1.49
CA GLY A 39 9.78 5.39 1.64
C GLY A 39 9.29 4.22 0.79
N LEU A 40 8.33 4.45 -0.11
CA LEU A 40 7.74 3.47 -1.03
C LEU A 40 8.66 3.11 -2.19
N LEU A 41 9.65 3.97 -2.46
CA LEU A 41 10.76 3.69 -3.37
C LEU A 41 12.09 3.89 -2.60
N PRO A 42 13.18 3.25 -3.04
CA PRO A 42 14.52 3.52 -2.51
C PRO A 42 14.89 5.00 -2.63
N ARG A 43 15.69 5.54 -1.68
CA ARG A 43 16.11 6.96 -1.71
C ARG A 43 16.86 7.32 -2.99
N ASP A 44 17.64 6.38 -3.50
CA ASP A 44 18.47 6.58 -4.68
C ASP A 44 17.74 6.25 -5.99
N TYR A 45 16.43 5.99 -5.92
CA TYR A 45 15.63 5.68 -7.10
C TYR A 45 15.63 6.84 -8.11
N LEU A 46 15.61 8.09 -7.63
CA LEU A 46 15.66 9.30 -8.46
C LEU A 46 17.02 9.54 -9.11
N GLN A 47 18.11 9.00 -8.56
CA GLN A 47 19.47 9.22 -9.09
C GLN A 47 19.82 8.27 -10.26
N LYS A 48 18.94 7.30 -10.59
CA LYS A 48 19.28 6.13 -11.41
C LYS A 48 18.60 6.06 -12.78
N GLU A 49 18.14 7.17 -13.37
CA GLU A 49 17.70 7.17 -14.78
C GLU A 49 18.81 6.72 -15.77
N HIS A 50 20.08 6.70 -15.34
CA HIS A 50 21.23 6.36 -16.20
C HIS A 50 22.00 5.07 -15.88
N LYS A 51 21.63 4.26 -14.87
CA LYS A 51 22.37 3.01 -14.56
C LYS A 51 21.43 1.83 -14.34
N LYS A 52 21.69 0.77 -15.12
CA LYS A 52 20.87 -0.43 -15.32
C LYS A 52 20.67 -1.33 -14.09
N ASP A 53 21.21 -0.95 -12.92
CA ASP A 53 21.18 -1.77 -11.72
C ASP A 53 20.57 -0.97 -10.55
N HIS A 54 19.28 -1.20 -10.32
CA HIS A 54 18.67 -0.96 -9.00
C HIS A 54 19.58 -1.66 -7.97
N GLN A 55 20.15 -0.98 -6.98
CA GLN A 55 19.73 -1.04 -5.57
C GLN A 55 20.69 -0.20 -4.73
N THR A 56 20.21 0.45 -3.65
CA THR A 56 21.11 0.97 -2.60
C THR A 56 20.40 1.15 -1.25
N ALA A 57 19.30 0.42 -1.01
CA ALA A 57 18.65 0.47 0.30
C ALA A 57 18.91 -0.76 1.17
N ASN A 58 19.37 -1.89 0.63
CA ASN A 58 19.79 -3.06 1.42
C ASN A 58 20.55 -4.09 0.56
N ILE A 59 21.87 -3.97 0.44
CA ILE A 59 22.71 -4.84 -0.42
C ILE A 59 22.50 -6.32 -0.04
N ALA A 60 22.49 -6.64 1.26
CA ALA A 60 22.30 -8.00 1.76
C ALA A 60 20.96 -8.63 1.33
N HIS A 61 19.85 -7.88 1.40
CA HIS A 61 18.54 -8.37 0.95
C HIS A 61 18.55 -8.74 -0.54
N GLU A 62 19.25 -7.96 -1.33
CA GLU A 62 19.28 -8.14 -2.77
C GLU A 62 20.20 -9.28 -3.17
N GLU A 63 21.29 -9.48 -2.43
CA GLU A 63 22.11 -10.69 -2.53
C GLU A 63 21.29 -11.94 -2.19
N GLU A 64 20.50 -11.92 -1.11
CA GLU A 64 19.61 -13.03 -0.75
C GLU A 64 18.56 -13.32 -1.83
N VAL A 65 17.87 -12.29 -2.31
CA VAL A 65 16.87 -12.41 -3.38
C VAL A 65 17.52 -12.93 -4.66
N ASN A 66 18.68 -12.38 -5.05
CA ASN A 66 19.36 -12.81 -6.26
C ASN A 66 19.91 -14.23 -6.16
N ALA A 67 20.36 -14.66 -4.98
CA ALA A 67 20.76 -16.03 -4.71
C ALA A 67 19.57 -16.99 -4.80
N TYR A 68 18.41 -16.60 -4.26
CA TYR A 68 17.18 -17.39 -4.42
C TYR A 68 16.75 -17.48 -5.89
N ILE A 69 16.78 -16.36 -6.61
CA ILE A 69 16.41 -16.31 -8.02
C ILE A 69 17.39 -17.19 -8.82
N SER A 70 18.71 -17.07 -8.63
CA SER A 70 19.70 -17.81 -9.43
C SER A 70 19.56 -19.33 -9.33
N VAL A 71 19.16 -19.85 -8.17
CA VAL A 71 18.91 -21.28 -7.97
C VAL A 71 17.60 -21.75 -8.60
N ASN A 72 16.58 -20.90 -8.61
CA ASN A 72 15.21 -21.27 -9.02
C ASN A 72 14.84 -20.82 -10.44
N ARG A 73 15.79 -20.33 -11.24
CA ARG A 73 15.51 -19.92 -12.62
C ARG A 73 15.10 -21.10 -13.47
N THR A 74 14.15 -20.83 -14.37
CA THR A 74 13.71 -21.80 -15.37
C THR A 74 14.10 -21.34 -16.77
N TRP A 75 13.88 -22.21 -17.76
CA TRP A 75 14.12 -21.93 -19.18
C TRP A 75 13.47 -20.63 -19.70
N ARG A 76 12.46 -20.12 -18.99
CA ARG A 76 11.75 -18.87 -19.31
C ARG A 76 12.66 -17.65 -19.34
N GLU A 77 13.80 -17.66 -18.63
CA GLU A 77 14.75 -16.54 -18.66
C GLU A 77 15.38 -16.29 -20.03
N ASN A 78 15.45 -17.33 -20.87
CA ASN A 78 16.06 -17.28 -22.19
C ASN A 78 15.22 -16.48 -23.20
N PHE A 79 13.92 -16.27 -22.92
CA PHE A 79 13.01 -15.54 -23.79
C PHE A 79 12.81 -14.10 -23.29
N PHE A 80 13.04 -13.11 -24.16
CA PHE A 80 13.03 -11.68 -23.78
C PHE A 80 11.77 -11.25 -23.02
N ILE A 81 10.58 -11.64 -23.50
CA ILE A 81 9.30 -11.26 -22.88
C ILE A 81 9.09 -11.98 -21.53
N LEU A 82 9.52 -13.24 -21.42
CA LEU A 82 9.33 -14.05 -20.23
C LEU A 82 10.40 -13.82 -19.17
N ARG A 83 11.53 -13.18 -19.52
CA ARG A 83 12.63 -12.91 -18.60
C ARG A 83 12.23 -11.99 -17.46
N ASP A 84 11.59 -10.86 -17.77
CA ASP A 84 11.11 -9.93 -16.74
C ASP A 84 9.98 -10.59 -15.92
N PHE A 85 9.11 -11.38 -16.55
CA PHE A 85 8.07 -12.12 -15.86
C PHE A 85 8.67 -13.10 -14.84
N GLU A 86 9.62 -13.93 -15.27
CA GLU A 86 10.27 -14.94 -14.45
C GLU A 86 11.04 -14.29 -13.29
N TYR A 87 11.73 -13.19 -13.55
CA TYR A 87 12.41 -12.41 -12.52
C TYR A 87 11.45 -11.94 -11.43
N TRP A 88 10.35 -11.27 -11.81
CA TRP A 88 9.39 -10.74 -10.85
C TRP A 88 8.57 -11.82 -10.15
N ARG A 89 8.30 -12.94 -10.84
CA ARG A 89 7.67 -14.12 -10.27
C ARG A 89 8.52 -14.72 -9.16
N LEU A 90 9.80 -15.00 -9.43
CA LEU A 90 10.72 -15.59 -8.45
C LEU A 90 11.01 -14.63 -7.29
N ARG A 91 11.10 -13.32 -7.58
CA ARG A 91 11.22 -12.30 -6.54
C ARG A 91 9.99 -12.25 -5.63
N ALA A 92 8.79 -12.45 -6.18
CA ALA A 92 7.58 -12.57 -5.37
C ALA A 92 7.57 -13.87 -4.56
N GLU A 93 8.02 -14.98 -5.14
CA GLU A 93 8.07 -16.30 -4.48
C GLU A 93 9.01 -16.32 -3.28
N PHE A 94 10.10 -15.54 -3.31
CA PHE A 94 11.00 -15.36 -2.17
C PHE A 94 10.28 -14.87 -0.89
N TYR A 95 9.22 -14.07 -1.04
CA TYR A 95 8.49 -13.55 0.10
C TYR A 95 7.50 -14.59 0.66
N PRO A 96 7.48 -14.81 1.99
CA PRO A 96 6.68 -15.89 2.58
C PRO A 96 5.24 -15.46 2.94
N TYR A 97 4.82 -14.22 2.64
CA TYR A 97 3.59 -13.66 3.22
C TYR A 97 2.33 -14.35 2.72
N ILE A 98 2.27 -14.74 1.45
CA ILE A 98 1.15 -15.52 0.91
C ILE A 98 1.08 -16.87 1.61
N ARG A 99 2.20 -17.60 1.70
CA ARG A 99 2.24 -18.92 2.34
C ARG A 99 1.82 -18.86 3.82
N ARG A 100 2.33 -17.87 4.56
CA ARG A 100 1.93 -17.64 5.96
C ARG A 100 0.45 -17.26 6.08
N SER A 101 -0.06 -16.47 5.15
CA SER A 101 -1.48 -16.12 5.10
C SER A 101 -2.36 -17.35 4.86
N ASP A 102 -1.94 -18.27 3.98
CA ASP A 102 -2.67 -19.50 3.70
C ASP A 102 -2.62 -20.49 4.88
N GLU A 103 -1.50 -20.55 5.59
CA GLU A 103 -1.32 -21.38 6.81
C GLU A 103 -2.15 -20.86 8.00
N GLN A 104 -2.42 -19.54 8.08
CA GLN A 104 -3.15 -18.89 9.18
C GLN A 104 -4.64 -18.64 8.86
N ASN A 105 -5.19 -19.40 7.91
CA ASN A 105 -6.46 -19.16 7.20
C ASN A 105 -7.70 -18.87 8.08
N ASP A 106 -7.71 -19.28 9.35
CA ASP A 106 -8.87 -19.10 10.24
C ASP A 106 -9.16 -17.61 10.55
N ASN A 107 -8.14 -16.74 10.53
CA ASN A 107 -8.27 -15.30 10.80
C ASN A 107 -8.17 -14.42 9.52
N PHE A 108 -7.89 -15.02 8.36
CA PHE A 108 -7.49 -14.32 7.12
C PHE A 108 -8.63 -14.10 6.11
N PHE A 109 -9.89 -14.10 6.56
CA PHE A 109 -11.05 -13.73 5.73
C PHE A 109 -11.08 -12.25 5.28
N ILE A 110 -10.11 -11.44 5.68
CA ILE A 110 -9.92 -10.06 5.19
C ILE A 110 -9.18 -10.04 3.84
N ARG A 111 -9.49 -10.99 2.94
CA ARG A 111 -9.20 -10.84 1.51
C ARG A 111 -10.23 -9.89 0.88
N GLY A 112 -10.22 -8.61 1.26
CA GLY A 112 -11.10 -7.63 0.62
C GLY A 112 -11.51 -6.39 1.39
N ILE A 113 -11.09 -6.19 2.64
CA ILE A 113 -11.40 -4.91 3.30
C ILE A 113 -10.50 -3.83 2.71
N ALA A 114 -11.09 -3.09 1.78
CA ALA A 114 -10.57 -1.89 1.14
C ALA A 114 -10.41 -0.73 2.13
N CYS A 115 -9.65 -0.92 3.20
CA CYS A 115 -8.99 0.22 3.83
C CYS A 115 -7.79 0.49 2.94
N HIS A 116 -7.78 1.57 2.15
CA HIS A 116 -6.59 2.01 1.43
C HIS A 116 -5.51 2.38 2.46
N PRO A 117 -4.64 1.44 2.88
CA PRO A 117 -3.75 1.71 3.99
C PRO A 117 -2.73 2.68 3.48
N ARG A 118 -2.37 3.69 4.27
CA ARG A 118 -1.22 4.49 3.91
C ARG A 118 0.00 3.57 3.99
N LEU A 119 0.56 3.20 2.84
CA LEU A 119 1.62 2.19 2.76
C LEU A 119 2.87 2.57 3.58
N SER A 120 3.07 3.87 3.85
CA SER A 120 4.11 4.39 4.75
C SER A 120 3.97 3.90 6.20
N ASP A 121 2.76 3.54 6.62
CA ASP A 121 2.45 3.16 8.00
C ASP A 121 2.84 1.70 8.30
N TYR A 122 3.33 0.99 7.27
CA TYR A 122 3.75 -0.41 7.32
C TYR A 122 5.25 -0.56 7.03
N PRO A 123 6.15 0.01 7.87
CA PRO A 123 7.59 -0.08 7.65
C PRO A 123 8.13 -1.52 7.64
N MET A 124 7.42 -2.44 8.31
CA MET A 124 7.76 -3.88 8.31
C MET A 124 7.54 -4.55 6.94
N CYS A 125 6.65 -3.99 6.11
CA CYS A 125 6.36 -4.45 4.76
C CYS A 125 7.10 -3.65 3.69
N ARG A 126 8.08 -2.83 4.07
CA ARG A 126 8.75 -1.89 3.16
C ARG A 126 9.37 -2.57 1.94
N LYS A 127 10.03 -3.72 2.13
CA LYS A 127 10.72 -4.47 1.06
C LYS A 127 9.75 -4.94 -0.05
N PRO A 128 8.71 -5.74 0.24
CA PRO A 128 7.76 -6.16 -0.80
C PRO A 128 6.98 -4.99 -1.41
N ILE A 129 6.72 -3.91 -0.64
CA ILE A 129 6.11 -2.68 -1.17
C ILE A 129 7.02 -2.00 -2.20
N GLN A 130 8.30 -1.83 -1.86
CA GLN A 130 9.30 -1.22 -2.76
C GLN A 130 9.44 -2.04 -4.04
N ASP A 131 9.58 -3.36 -3.92
CA ASP A 131 9.71 -4.26 -5.07
C ASP A 131 8.50 -4.20 -6.01
N TYR A 132 7.28 -4.08 -5.46
CA TYR A 132 6.08 -3.87 -6.27
C TYR A 132 6.13 -2.55 -7.04
N PHE A 133 6.49 -1.44 -6.40
CA PHE A 133 6.59 -0.15 -7.10
C PHE A 133 7.74 -0.14 -8.12
N VAL A 134 8.88 -0.74 -7.81
CA VAL A 134 9.98 -0.91 -8.78
C VAL A 134 9.49 -1.72 -9.99
N CYS A 135 8.80 -2.84 -9.78
CA CYS A 135 8.23 -3.62 -10.87
C CYS A 135 7.24 -2.80 -11.72
N ARG A 136 6.30 -2.13 -11.04
CA ARG A 136 5.23 -1.35 -11.66
C ARG A 136 5.77 -0.17 -12.48
N ASP A 137 6.77 0.52 -11.95
CA ASP A 137 7.28 1.77 -12.50
C ASP A 137 8.41 1.53 -13.53
N LYS A 138 9.08 0.36 -13.51
CA LYS A 138 10.14 -0.01 -14.47
C LYS A 138 9.67 0.05 -15.92
N ASN A 139 8.44 -0.37 -16.23
CA ASN A 139 7.90 -0.27 -17.58
C ASN A 139 6.35 -0.32 -17.57
N LYS A 140 5.70 0.69 -18.16
CA LYS A 140 4.23 0.81 -18.26
C LYS A 140 3.58 -0.37 -18.99
N PHE A 141 4.29 -1.03 -19.92
CA PHE A 141 3.80 -2.26 -20.56
C PHE A 141 3.64 -3.41 -19.55
N LEU A 142 4.46 -3.48 -18.50
CA LEU A 142 4.35 -4.52 -17.47
C LEU A 142 3.04 -4.40 -16.68
N GLN A 143 2.50 -3.17 -16.58
CA GLN A 143 1.19 -2.93 -15.96
C GLN A 143 0.05 -3.49 -16.82
N LEU A 144 0.13 -3.34 -18.15
CA LEU A 144 -0.88 -3.88 -19.08
C LEU A 144 -0.97 -5.41 -19.00
N PHE A 145 0.17 -6.08 -18.81
CA PHE A 145 0.22 -7.54 -18.68
C PHE A 145 0.05 -8.06 -17.25
N ASN A 146 -0.26 -7.20 -16.27
CA ASN A 146 -0.37 -7.58 -14.85
C ASN A 146 0.86 -8.36 -14.32
N MET A 147 2.05 -8.14 -14.89
CA MET A 147 3.26 -8.94 -14.54
C MET A 147 3.68 -8.76 -13.09
N CYS A 148 3.35 -7.61 -12.49
CA CYS A 148 3.64 -7.29 -11.09
C CYS A 148 2.54 -7.75 -10.12
N ALA A 149 1.52 -8.47 -10.57
CA ALA A 149 0.44 -8.97 -9.71
C ALA A 149 0.95 -9.88 -8.57
N PRO A 150 1.90 -10.82 -8.78
CA PRO A 150 2.43 -11.63 -7.69
C PRO A 150 3.09 -10.79 -6.59
N MET A 151 3.83 -9.74 -6.97
CA MET A 151 4.40 -8.79 -6.00
C MET A 151 3.31 -8.01 -5.24
N LYS A 152 2.21 -7.70 -5.92
CA LYS A 152 1.05 -7.03 -5.30
C LYS A 152 0.44 -7.89 -4.21
N GLU A 153 0.23 -9.16 -4.49
CA GLU A 153 -0.32 -10.13 -3.54
C GLU A 153 0.59 -10.27 -2.31
N GLN A 154 1.90 -10.32 -2.51
CA GLN A 154 2.86 -10.45 -1.41
C GLN A 154 2.82 -9.25 -0.44
N PHE A 155 2.83 -8.01 -0.95
CA PHE A 155 2.78 -6.86 -0.03
C PHE A 155 1.40 -6.73 0.62
N CYS A 156 0.31 -7.04 -0.09
CA CYS A 156 -1.03 -7.07 0.48
C CYS A 156 -1.13 -8.10 1.61
N ALA A 157 -0.59 -9.31 1.40
CA ALA A 157 -0.53 -10.35 2.43
C ALA A 157 0.32 -9.91 3.63
N CYS A 158 1.45 -9.23 3.42
CA CYS A 158 2.26 -8.66 4.51
C CYS A 158 1.47 -7.64 5.35
N ILE A 159 0.78 -6.71 4.68
CA ILE A 159 -0.02 -5.69 5.35
C ILE A 159 -1.15 -6.33 6.16
N ASN A 160 -1.83 -7.32 5.59
CA ASN A 160 -2.89 -8.06 6.28
C ASN A 160 -2.34 -8.79 7.51
N GLU A 161 -1.18 -9.45 7.39
CA GLU A 161 -0.52 -10.12 8.52
C GLU A 161 -0.21 -9.14 9.66
N VAL A 162 0.32 -7.96 9.33
CA VAL A 162 0.59 -6.90 10.32
C VAL A 162 -0.70 -6.36 10.93
N PHE A 163 -1.72 -6.15 10.10
CA PHE A 163 -3.03 -5.66 10.54
C PHE A 163 -3.69 -6.61 11.53
N VAL A 164 -3.75 -7.91 11.22
CA VAL A 164 -4.29 -8.95 12.10
C VAL A 164 -3.49 -9.01 13.41
N LYS A 165 -2.15 -9.03 13.35
CA LYS A 165 -1.30 -9.01 14.55
C LYS A 165 -1.53 -7.79 15.43
N ASN A 166 -1.74 -6.61 14.82
CA ASN A 166 -2.03 -5.39 15.56
C ASN A 166 -3.43 -5.42 16.18
N HIS A 167 -4.42 -5.95 15.46
CA HIS A 167 -5.76 -6.17 15.99
C HIS A 167 -5.74 -7.14 17.18
N GLU A 168 -5.09 -8.30 17.06
CA GLU A 168 -4.97 -9.27 18.15
C GLU A 168 -4.26 -8.68 19.38
N ARG A 169 -3.23 -7.84 19.17
CA ARG A 169 -2.58 -7.10 20.26
C ARG A 169 -3.51 -6.08 20.90
N GLY A 170 -4.27 -5.36 20.09
CA GLY A 170 -5.30 -4.42 20.55
C GLY A 170 -6.37 -5.11 21.38
N ASP A 171 -6.89 -6.23 20.90
CA ASP A 171 -7.90 -7.04 21.58
C ASP A 171 -7.35 -7.64 22.87
N LYS A 172 -6.10 -8.12 22.90
CA LYS A 172 -5.46 -8.58 24.14
C LYS A 172 -5.31 -7.46 25.16
N LYS A 173 -4.89 -6.27 24.73
CA LYS A 173 -4.74 -5.10 25.60
C LYS A 173 -6.10 -4.63 26.13
N PHE A 174 -7.12 -4.59 25.27
CA PHE A 174 -8.48 -4.26 25.64
C PHE A 174 -9.06 -5.29 26.62
N ASN A 175 -8.89 -6.58 26.35
CA ASN A 175 -9.36 -7.65 27.23
C ASN A 175 -8.68 -7.64 28.60
N ALA A 176 -7.40 -7.27 28.66
CA ALA A 176 -6.68 -7.13 29.93
C ALA A 176 -7.19 -5.96 30.79
N GLN A 177 -7.66 -4.89 30.17
CA GLN A 177 -8.21 -3.69 30.84
C GLN A 177 -9.75 -3.64 30.79
N ARG A 178 -10.39 -4.75 30.44
CA ARG A 178 -11.81 -4.77 30.09
C ARG A 178 -12.67 -4.37 31.27
N ASP A 179 -12.41 -4.96 32.42
CA ASP A 179 -13.21 -4.74 33.63
C ASP A 179 -13.00 -3.32 34.16
N GLU A 180 -11.77 -2.80 34.10
CA GLU A 180 -11.44 -1.41 34.46
C GLU A 180 -12.12 -0.40 33.52
N TYR A 181 -12.11 -0.66 32.20
CA TYR A 181 -12.82 0.15 31.22
C TYR A 181 -14.34 0.17 31.46
N PHE A 182 -14.95 -0.98 31.76
CA PHE A 182 -16.39 -1.04 32.02
C PHE A 182 -16.77 -0.40 33.37
N GLU A 183 -15.94 -0.53 34.40
CA GLU A 183 -16.13 0.18 35.67
C GLU A 183 -15.99 1.70 35.50
N GLU A 184 -15.02 2.18 34.72
CA GLU A 184 -14.90 3.60 34.40
C GLU A 184 -16.12 4.12 33.62
N GLN A 185 -16.63 3.34 32.66
CA GLN A 185 -17.85 3.69 31.93
C GLN A 185 -19.10 3.69 32.83
N ARG A 186 -19.22 2.74 33.77
CA ARG A 186 -20.29 2.75 34.78
C ARG A 186 -20.20 3.97 35.68
N GLY A 187 -19.01 4.30 36.18
CA GLY A 187 -18.75 5.50 36.96
C GLY A 187 -19.16 6.77 36.21
N ARG A 188 -18.74 6.92 34.95
CA ARG A 188 -19.13 8.06 34.09
C ARG A 188 -20.65 8.15 33.88
N ARG A 189 -21.35 7.02 33.72
CA ARG A 189 -22.82 7.01 33.61
C ARG A 189 -23.49 7.42 34.91
N LEU A 190 -23.01 6.94 36.05
CA LEU A 190 -23.51 7.28 37.39
C LEU A 190 -23.33 8.78 37.69
N SER A 191 -22.14 9.33 37.40
CA SER A 191 -21.88 10.76 37.58
C SER A 191 -22.78 11.63 36.69
N LYS A 192 -23.04 11.23 35.43
CA LYS A 192 -24.00 11.94 34.57
C LYS A 192 -25.43 11.88 35.11
N MET A 193 -25.83 10.75 35.68
CA MET A 193 -27.16 10.58 36.27
C MET A 193 -27.33 11.44 37.53
N MET A 194 -26.32 11.48 38.39
CA MET A 194 -26.27 12.33 39.58
C MET A 194 -26.35 13.82 39.21
N ALA A 195 -25.53 14.28 38.25
CA ALA A 195 -25.56 15.66 37.78
C ALA A 195 -26.95 16.07 37.22
N HIS A 196 -27.60 15.18 36.47
CA HIS A 196 -28.95 15.42 35.96
C HIS A 196 -30.02 15.45 37.07
N ALA A 197 -29.86 14.62 38.11
CA ALA A 197 -30.74 14.61 39.27
C ALA A 197 -30.58 15.90 40.11
N GLU A 198 -29.34 16.36 40.30
CA GLU A 198 -29.03 17.64 40.96
C GLU A 198 -29.61 18.83 40.19
N GLU A 199 -29.40 18.90 38.87
CA GLU A 199 -30.02 19.94 38.03
C GLU A 199 -31.56 19.91 38.10
N SER A 200 -32.16 18.72 38.15
CA SER A 200 -33.62 18.57 38.25
C SER A 200 -34.16 19.01 39.61
N LEU A 201 -33.43 18.72 40.70
CA LEU A 201 -33.76 19.20 42.04
C LEU A 201 -33.62 20.72 42.15
N GLU A 202 -32.56 21.28 41.58
CA GLU A 202 -32.32 22.72 41.58
C GLU A 202 -33.39 23.47 40.76
N LYS A 203 -33.80 22.93 39.61
CA LYS A 203 -34.93 23.44 38.83
C LYS A 203 -36.26 23.36 39.59
N ARG A 204 -36.51 22.28 40.33
CA ARG A 204 -37.71 22.16 41.18
C ARG A 204 -37.72 23.19 42.31
N ARG A 205 -36.57 23.44 42.97
CA ARG A 205 -36.45 24.47 44.00
C ARG A 205 -36.69 25.88 43.43
N LYS A 206 -36.12 26.20 42.27
CA LYS A 206 -36.34 27.50 41.59
C LYS A 206 -37.77 27.74 41.08
N MET A 207 -38.62 26.70 41.02
CA MET A 207 -40.04 26.84 40.65
C MET A 207 -40.99 26.87 41.87
N GLN A 208 -40.46 26.72 43.09
CA GLN A 208 -41.24 26.80 44.34
C GLN A 208 -41.06 28.12 45.09
N ASP A 209 -40.15 28.99 44.64
CA ASP A 209 -40.06 30.42 44.99
C ASP A 209 -40.79 31.27 43.93
#